data_AF-A0A9Q3F3E1-F1
#
_entry.id   AF-A0A9Q3F3E1-F1
#
_cell.length_a   1.000
_cell.length_b   1.000
_cell.length_c   1.000
_cell.angle_alpha   90.00
_cell.angle_beta   90.00
_cell.angle_gamma   90.00
#
_symmetry.space_group_name_H-M   'P 1'
#
loop_
_entity.id
_entity.type
_entity.pdbx_description
1 polymer ?
#
loop_
_entity_poly.entity_id
_entity_poly.type
_entity_poly.pdbx_seq_one_letter_code
_entity_poly.pdbx_strand_id
1 'polypeptide(L)'
;MIGQLNKQDSVISELNSSNNPTAALPMAYDEAMSSLQAKEWKKGIVEELNSMAEQQVFVASNISKELIKETPRDSILSTKWVFVKKGSLQRFKGWLVARGFQQIHGINFEEKFSPTPTFVAL
;
A
#
# COMPACT_ATOMS: atom_id res chain seq x y z
N MET A 1 -9.18 -17.91 18.72
CA MET A 1 -9.89 -16.85 19.47
C MET A 1 -8.97 -15.62 19.46
N ILE A 2 -9.50 -14.49 18.97
CA ILE A 2 -8.90 -13.14 18.92
C ILE A 2 -7.50 -13.02 18.28
N GLY A 3 -7.47 -12.96 16.95
CA GLY A 3 -6.31 -12.46 16.21
C GLY A 3 -6.07 -11.00 16.59
N GLN A 4 -4.86 -10.70 17.06
CA GLN A 4 -4.48 -9.33 17.39
C GLN A 4 -4.70 -8.46 16.16
N LEU A 5 -5.50 -7.40 16.30
CA LEU A 5 -5.58 -6.35 15.28
C LEU A 5 -4.17 -5.81 15.06
N ASN A 6 -3.64 -5.99 13.86
CA ASN A 6 -2.32 -5.51 13.52
C ASN A 6 -2.30 -3.99 13.67
N LYS A 7 -1.23 -3.42 14.24
CA LYS A 7 -1.07 -1.95 14.36
C LYS A 7 -1.29 -1.22 13.03
N GLN A 8 -0.96 -1.86 11.90
CA GLN A 8 -1.21 -1.33 10.56
C GLN A 8 -2.70 -1.21 10.24
N ASP A 9 -3.53 -2.18 10.64
CA ASP A 9 -4.98 -2.13 10.46
C ASP A 9 -5.61 -1.03 11.33
N SER A 10 -5.06 -0.80 12.54
CA SER A 10 -5.45 0.33 13.41
C SER A 10 -5.13 1.68 12.77
N VAL A 11 -3.91 1.87 12.25
CA VAL A 11 -3.50 3.12 11.59
C VAL A 11 -4.33 3.38 10.32
N ILE A 12 -4.63 2.34 9.53
CA ILE A 12 -5.52 2.46 8.37
C ILE A 12 -6.93 2.86 8.83
N SER A 13 -7.43 2.29 9.92
CA SER A 13 -8.73 2.65 10.49
C SER A 13 -8.79 4.09 11.02
N GLU A 14 -7.70 4.61 11.59
CA GLU A 14 -7.57 5.99 12.07
C GLU A 14 -7.48 7.00 10.91
N LEU A 15 -6.76 6.65 9.84
CA LEU A 15 -6.73 7.44 8.59
C LEU A 15 -8.12 7.51 7.95
N ASN A 16 -8.91 6.45 8.07
CA ASN A 16 -10.30 6.41 7.59
C ASN A 16 -11.27 7.19 8.50
N SER A 17 -10.97 7.30 9.79
CA SER A 17 -11.85 7.94 10.79
C SER A 17 -11.68 9.46 10.88
N SER A 18 -10.57 10.00 10.37
CA SER A 18 -10.24 11.44 10.48
C SER A 18 -10.80 12.31 9.36
N ASN A 19 -11.50 11.77 8.35
CA ASN A 19 -12.09 12.57 7.25
C ASN A 19 -13.48 12.08 6.81
N ASN A 20 -14.53 12.65 7.42
CA ASN A 20 -15.96 12.70 6.99
C ASN A 20 -16.77 11.35 6.95
N PRO A 21 -17.90 11.19 7.67
CA PRO A 21 -18.52 9.87 7.94
C PRO A 21 -19.39 9.24 6.83
N THR A 22 -19.51 9.79 5.62
CA THR A 22 -20.63 9.42 4.72
C THR A 22 -20.29 8.66 3.44
N ALA A 23 -19.05 8.24 3.21
CA ALA A 23 -18.74 7.28 2.15
C ALA A 23 -17.64 6.33 2.62
N ALA A 24 -18.01 5.08 2.89
CA ALA A 24 -17.04 4.02 3.16
C ALA A 24 -16.00 3.99 2.04
N LEU A 25 -14.73 4.05 2.42
CA LEU A 25 -13.62 4.00 1.47
C LEU A 25 -13.49 2.56 0.93
N PRO A 26 -13.18 2.39 -0.36
CA PRO A 26 -12.98 1.06 -0.91
C PRO A 26 -11.78 0.39 -0.24
N MET A 27 -11.92 -0.89 0.08
CA MET A 27 -10.84 -1.69 0.68
C MET A 27 -10.03 -2.47 -0.35
N ALA A 28 -10.54 -2.56 -1.58
CA ALA A 28 -9.95 -3.29 -2.70
C ALA A 28 -10.02 -2.47 -3.99
N TYR A 29 -9.14 -2.82 -4.94
CA TYR A 29 -9.09 -2.17 -6.25
C TYR A 29 -10.42 -2.30 -6.99
N ASP A 30 -11.00 -3.50 -7.02
CA ASP A 30 -12.25 -3.76 -7.73
C ASP A 30 -13.40 -2.92 -7.15
N GLU A 31 -13.48 -2.80 -5.83
CA GLU A 31 -14.46 -1.95 -5.14
C GLU A 31 -14.27 -0.47 -5.49
N ALA A 32 -13.02 0.01 -5.57
CA ALA A 32 -12.72 1.37 -5.98
C ALA A 32 -13.16 1.64 -7.43
N MET A 33 -12.92 0.68 -8.33
CA MET A 33 -13.26 0.78 -9.75
C MET A 33 -14.76 0.62 -10.03
N SER A 34 -15.50 -0.05 -9.16
CA SER A 34 -16.97 -0.15 -9.23
C SER A 34 -17.69 1.04 -8.58
N SER A 35 -16.97 1.93 -7.90
CA SER A 35 -17.57 3.09 -7.24
C SER A 35 -17.91 4.23 -8.23
N LEU A 36 -18.84 5.11 -7.84
CA LEU A 36 -19.15 6.35 -8.59
C LEU A 36 -17.92 7.26 -8.75
N GLN A 37 -16.91 7.10 -7.90
CA GLN A 37 -15.68 7.89 -7.87
C GLN A 37 -14.51 7.17 -8.53
N ALA A 38 -14.76 6.09 -9.28
CA ALA A 38 -13.73 5.27 -9.93
C ALA A 38 -12.73 6.09 -10.75
N LYS A 39 -13.17 7.15 -11.42
CA LYS A 39 -12.30 8.04 -12.20
C LYS A 39 -11.25 8.73 -11.34
N GLU A 40 -11.64 9.24 -10.17
CA GLU A 40 -10.73 9.91 -9.25
C GLU A 40 -9.80 8.90 -8.56
N TRP A 41 -10.31 7.73 -8.19
CA TRP A 41 -9.47 6.63 -7.68
C TRP A 41 -8.42 6.20 -8.69
N LYS A 42 -8.81 6.01 -9.95
CA LYS A 42 -7.91 5.64 -11.04
C LYS A 42 -6.83 6.68 -11.24
N LYS A 43 -7.17 7.97 -11.15
CA LYS A 43 -6.18 9.05 -11.21
C LYS A 43 -5.14 8.91 -10.10
N GLY A 44 -5.57 8.73 -8.85
CA GLY A 44 -4.66 8.55 -7.72
C GLY A 44 -3.77 7.30 -7.85
N ILE A 45 -4.30 6.20 -8.39
CA ILE A 45 -3.55 4.96 -8.68
C ILE A 45 -2.48 5.21 -9.74
N VAL A 46 -2.83 5.89 -10.83
CA VAL A 46 -1.89 6.18 -11.92
C VAL A 46 -0.78 7.12 -11.44
N GLU A 47 -1.12 8.14 -10.63
CA GLU A 47 -0.14 9.01 -10.01
C GLU A 47 0.88 8.23 -9.16
N GLU A 48 0.42 7.26 -8.36
CA GLU A 48 1.30 6.40 -7.57
C GLU A 48 2.20 5.52 -8.45
N LEU A 49 1.63 4.84 -9.44
CA LEU A 49 2.39 3.97 -10.35
C LEU A 49 3.44 4.76 -11.14
N ASN A 50 3.11 5.96 -11.60
CA ASN A 50 4.05 6.84 -12.28
C ASN A 50 5.17 7.29 -11.33
N SER A 51 4.83 7.71 -10.11
CA SER A 51 5.83 8.10 -9.11
C SER A 51 6.80 6.97 -8.81
N MET A 52 6.31 5.74 -8.68
CA MET A 52 7.15 4.57 -8.45
C MET A 52 8.03 4.23 -9.67
N ALA A 53 7.50 4.38 -10.90
CA ALA A 53 8.27 4.21 -12.12
C ALA A 53 9.39 5.26 -12.26
N GLU A 54 9.09 6.53 -11.96
CA GLU A 54 10.06 7.64 -11.94
C GLU A 54 11.16 7.42 -10.90
N GLN A 55 10.81 6.91 -9.73
CA GLN A 55 11.75 6.55 -8.66
C GLN A 55 12.47 5.21 -8.92
N GLN A 56 12.12 4.50 -10.00
CA GLN A 56 12.68 3.20 -10.38
C GLN A 56 12.64 2.15 -9.25
N VAL A 57 11.60 2.20 -8.40
CA VAL A 57 11.48 1.29 -7.24
C VAL A 57 10.94 -0.10 -7.61
N PHE A 58 10.42 -0.26 -8.83
CA PHE A 58 10.00 -1.55 -9.36
C PHE A 58 10.32 -1.69 -10.86
N VAL A 59 10.40 -2.93 -11.32
CA VAL A 59 10.40 -3.29 -12.74
C VAL A 59 9.17 -4.14 -13.03
N ALA A 60 8.36 -3.71 -14.00
CA ALA A 60 7.22 -4.49 -14.44
C ALA A 60 7.70 -5.67 -15.28
N SER A 61 7.66 -6.87 -14.69
CA SER A 61 8.04 -8.11 -15.37
C SER A 61 6.82 -9.02 -15.52
N ASN A 62 6.68 -9.64 -16.69
CA ASN A 62 5.70 -10.70 -16.91
C ASN A 62 6.21 -11.97 -16.22
N ILE A 63 5.84 -12.16 -14.96
CA ILE A 63 6.16 -13.37 -14.21
C ILE A 63 5.12 -14.44 -14.57
N SER A 64 5.57 -15.55 -15.16
CA SER A 64 4.70 -16.68 -15.50
C SER A 64 4.27 -17.44 -14.24
N LYS A 65 3.16 -18.18 -14.32
CA LYS A 65 2.68 -19.00 -13.19
C LYS A 65 3.68 -20.11 -12.84
N GLU A 66 4.44 -20.57 -13.83
CA GLU A 66 5.49 -21.57 -13.71
C GLU A 66 6.66 -21.00 -12.91
N LEU A 67 7.12 -19.80 -13.23
CA LEU A 67 8.18 -19.12 -12.50
C LEU A 67 7.79 -18.84 -11.03
N ILE A 68 6.52 -18.52 -10.77
CA ILE A 68 6.00 -18.36 -9.40
C ILE A 68 6.07 -19.67 -8.62
N LYS A 69 5.84 -20.83 -9.26
CA LYS A 69 5.92 -22.15 -8.59
C LYS A 69 7.36 -22.54 -8.28
N GLU A 70 8.30 -22.16 -9.13
CA GLU A 70 9.73 -22.44 -8.97
C GLU A 70 10.40 -21.49 -7.97
N THR A 71 9.84 -20.30 -7.79
CA THR A 71 10.34 -19.32 -6.82
C THR A 71 9.95 -19.74 -5.39
N PRO A 72 10.87 -19.69 -4.42
CA PRO A 72 10.53 -19.92 -3.02
C PRO A 72 9.40 -19.00 -2.58
N ARG A 73 8.36 -19.58 -1.96
CA ARG A 73 7.16 -18.84 -1.53
C ARG A 73 7.51 -17.62 -0.66
N ASP A 74 8.53 -17.77 0.17
CA ASP A 74 9.00 -16.75 1.11
C ASP A 74 9.72 -15.57 0.42
N SER A 75 10.15 -15.75 -0.84
CA SER A 75 10.75 -14.69 -1.65
C SER A 75 9.71 -13.78 -2.31
N ILE A 76 8.43 -14.17 -2.32
CA ILE A 76 7.35 -13.39 -2.96
C ILE A 76 6.53 -12.67 -1.89
N LEU A 77 6.55 -11.34 -1.92
CA LEU A 77 5.67 -10.52 -1.09
C LEU A 77 4.35 -10.24 -1.81
N SER A 78 3.24 -10.46 -1.11
CA SER A 78 1.94 -10.01 -1.61
C SER A 78 1.77 -8.50 -1.38
N THR A 79 0.94 -7.86 -2.20
CA THR A 79 0.62 -6.43 -2.11
C THR A 79 -0.87 -6.21 -1.82
N LYS A 80 -1.21 -4.99 -1.41
CA LYS A 80 -2.58 -4.53 -1.20
C LYS A 80 -2.70 -3.05 -1.61
N TRP A 81 -3.86 -2.68 -2.13
CA TRP A 81 -4.23 -1.28 -2.35
C TRP A 81 -4.84 -0.66 -1.09
N VAL A 82 -4.40 0.54 -0.75
CA VAL A 82 -4.95 1.34 0.34
C VAL A 82 -5.49 2.64 -0.25
N PHE A 83 -6.77 2.91 -0.01
CA PHE A 83 -7.46 4.07 -0.56
C PHE A 83 -7.76 5.09 0.52
N VAL A 84 -7.41 6.36 0.27
CA VAL A 84 -7.59 7.47 1.21
C VAL A 84 -8.04 8.71 0.46
N LYS A 85 -8.95 9.48 1.05
CA LYS A 85 -9.26 10.85 0.62
C LYS A 85 -8.56 11.83 1.55
N LYS A 86 -7.77 12.75 1.00
CA LYS A 86 -7.00 13.73 1.77
C LYS A 86 -7.46 15.16 1.53
N GLY A 87 -7.47 15.92 2.63
CA GLY A 87 -7.65 17.37 2.63
C GLY A 87 -9.10 17.82 2.39
N SER A 88 -9.32 19.12 2.52
CA SER A 88 -10.60 19.78 2.29
C SER A 88 -11.11 19.62 0.86
N LEU A 89 -10.18 19.56 -0.11
CA LEU A 89 -10.49 19.36 -1.54
C LEU A 89 -10.74 17.89 -1.92
N GLN A 90 -10.79 16.96 -0.95
CA GLN A 90 -11.09 15.54 -1.18
C GLN A 90 -10.17 14.89 -2.24
N ARG A 91 -8.85 15.09 -2.15
CA ARG A 91 -7.92 14.46 -3.10
C ARG A 91 -7.90 12.95 -2.89
N PHE A 92 -8.15 12.19 -3.95
CA PHE A 92 -8.15 10.73 -3.94
C PHE A 92 -6.73 10.19 -4.08
N LYS A 93 -6.34 9.27 -3.19
CA LYS A 93 -5.05 8.56 -3.24
C LYS A 93 -5.28 7.06 -3.17
N GLY A 94 -4.60 6.32 -4.04
CA GLY A 94 -4.52 4.86 -3.99
C GLY A 94 -3.05 4.47 -3.87
N TRP A 95 -2.64 3.94 -2.72
CA TRP A 95 -1.28 3.51 -2.47
C TRP A 95 -1.15 2.00 -2.63
N LEU A 96 -0.07 1.56 -3.27
CA LEU A 96 0.28 0.15 -3.35
C LEU A 96 1.28 -0.20 -2.25
N VAL A 97 0.91 -1.12 -1.36
CA VAL A 97 1.71 -1.45 -0.18
C VAL A 97 2.04 -2.94 -0.17
N ALA A 98 3.30 -3.29 0.01
CA ALA A 98 3.72 -4.66 0.27
C ALA A 98 3.29 -5.09 1.68
N ARG A 99 2.85 -6.34 1.84
CA ARG A 99 2.45 -6.86 3.14
C ARG A 99 3.67 -7.12 4.02
N GLY A 100 4.07 -6.10 4.77
CA GLY A 100 5.29 -6.10 5.59
C GLY A 100 5.38 -7.23 6.62
N PHE A 101 4.25 -7.76 7.12
CA PHE A 101 4.27 -8.92 8.02
C PHE A 101 4.76 -10.22 7.36
N GLN A 102 4.82 -10.26 6.02
CA GLN A 102 5.40 -11.37 5.25
C GLN A 102 6.90 -11.17 4.99
N GLN A 103 7.47 -10.02 5.35
CA GLN A 103 8.89 -9.75 5.11
C GLN A 103 9.76 -10.52 6.10
N ILE A 104 10.72 -11.25 5.56
CA ILE A 104 11.73 -12.00 6.29
C ILE A 104 13.09 -11.34 6.04
N HIS A 105 13.79 -11.02 7.13
CA HIS A 105 15.14 -10.45 7.08
C HIS A 105 16.11 -11.45 6.43
N GLY A 106 16.98 -10.97 5.55
CA GLY A 106 17.92 -11.79 4.79
C GLY A 106 17.29 -12.53 3.60
N ILE A 107 15.96 -12.44 3.41
CA ILE A 107 15.27 -12.96 2.21
C ILE A 107 14.67 -11.81 1.41
N ASN A 108 13.82 -10.98 2.03
CA ASN A 108 13.12 -9.90 1.33
C ASN A 108 13.79 -8.54 1.51
N PHE A 109 14.63 -8.37 2.53
CA PHE A 109 15.40 -7.15 2.77
C PHE A 109 16.67 -7.44 3.58
N GLU A 110 17.73 -6.70 3.28
CA GLU A 110 19.02 -6.81 3.97
C GLU A 110 19.20 -5.73 5.06
N GLU A 111 18.87 -4.46 4.76
CA GLU A 111 18.99 -3.35 5.72
C GLU A 111 17.64 -2.70 6.04
N LYS A 112 17.43 -2.33 7.31
CA LYS A 112 16.28 -1.52 7.74
C LYS A 112 16.59 -0.05 7.56
N PHE A 113 16.22 0.55 6.43
CA PHE A 113 16.18 2.00 6.30
C PHE A 113 14.93 2.56 6.99
N SER A 114 14.96 2.65 8.32
CA SER A 114 14.07 3.52 9.06
C SER A 114 14.75 4.88 9.22
N PRO A 115 14.33 5.94 8.50
CA PRO A 115 14.84 7.28 8.75
C PRO A 115 14.27 7.74 10.09
N THR A 116 14.94 7.39 11.18
CA THR A 116 14.65 7.96 12.49
C THR A 116 15.46 9.26 12.58
N PRO A 117 14.86 10.45 12.39
CA PRO A 117 15.57 11.68 12.67
C PRO A 117 15.96 11.67 14.14
N THR A 118 17.26 11.55 14.41
CA THR A 118 17.80 11.81 15.75
C THR A 118 17.94 13.32 15.80
N PHE A 119 17.00 14.00 16.47
CA PHE A 119 17.11 15.44 16.68
C PHE A 119 18.26 15.67 17.66
N VAL A 120 19.48 15.87 17.15
CA VAL A 120 20.57 16.43 17.96
C VAL A 120 20.29 17.93 18.04
N ALA A 121 19.59 18.33 19.10
CA ALA A 121 19.56 19.73 19.49
C ALA A 121 20.98 20.12 19.92
N LEU A 122 21.59 21.04 19.18
CA LEU A 122 22.78 21.79 19.61
C LEU A 122 22.34 23.02 20.42
#